data_AF-A0A382G1S2-F1
#
_entry.id   AF-A0A382G1S2-F1
#
_cell.length_a   1.000
_cell.length_b   1.000
_cell.length_c   1.000
_cell.angle_alpha   90.00
_cell.angle_beta   90.00
_cell.angle_gamma   90.00
#
_symmetry.space_group_name_H-M   'P 1'
#
loop_
_entity.id
_entity.type
_entity.pdbx_description
1 polymer ?
#
loop_
_entity_poly.entity_id
_entity_poly.type
_entity_poly.pdbx_seq_one_letter_code
_entity_poly.pdbx_strand_id
1 'polypeptide(L)'
;VGAGTGIVLAAPRLLDSLPDLELPTGYELGELAIGEGTQEVLTVTSPSNPTVTDGRQIHKDRDSRRNVVLVVAIESPSGVWLIGPNPAGAMAGPLPVDQATRILQAGLEEPTALAARQRLNHLLAAVETNDDLPGVTNAGLFATHYLATSARSRPDWEDRTTAAKALVNLRAAELIEGLGYQTQGLGAGALLLMTSEGPVHAVAVLMADREGFDAATDRFGASPVQYGLAKAHQERVPWLIVLRGAQIRLYPVRPDLGVGRRSQAETYLELDLSVVDDRSEGFLPLIFTAGSLDEEGAVQELLEGSIRYATELGERLRDHIYD
;
A
#
# COMPACT_ATOMS: atom_id res chain seq x y z
N VAL A 1 -14.13 18.32 27.23
CA VAL A 1 -13.30 18.82 26.11
C VAL A 1 -12.49 17.63 25.65
N GLY A 2 -13.07 16.85 24.75
CA GLY A 2 -12.58 15.53 24.37
C GLY A 2 -11.25 15.66 23.64
N ALA A 3 -10.17 15.23 24.30
CA ALA A 3 -8.90 14.97 23.63
C ALA A 3 -9.00 13.57 23.05
N GLY A 4 -9.48 13.48 21.83
CA GLY A 4 -9.68 12.21 21.17
C GLY A 4 -9.98 12.41 19.71
N THR A 5 -8.92 12.51 18.93
CA THR A 5 -8.70 11.58 17.81
C THR A 5 -7.24 11.67 17.39
N GLY A 6 -6.46 10.61 17.61
CA GLY A 6 -5.14 10.49 16.97
C GLY A 6 -5.26 10.35 15.45
N ILE A 7 -6.43 9.91 14.97
CA ILE A 7 -6.78 9.87 13.55
C ILE A 7 -6.97 11.29 13.02
N VAL A 8 -6.21 11.65 11.98
CA VAL A 8 -6.32 12.94 11.28
C VAL A 8 -6.54 12.66 9.80
N LEU A 9 -7.71 13.02 9.28
CA LEU A 9 -8.10 12.76 7.89
C LEU A 9 -8.18 14.05 7.07
N ALA A 10 -7.70 13.98 5.84
CA ALA A 10 -7.88 15.05 4.87
C ALA A 10 -9.07 14.70 3.95
N ALA A 11 -10.10 15.55 3.97
CA ALA A 11 -11.29 15.36 3.14
C ALA A 11 -11.86 16.70 2.66
N PRO A 12 -12.54 16.73 1.48
CA PRO A 12 -13.22 17.93 0.98
C PRO A 12 -14.21 18.55 1.97
N ARG A 13 -14.82 17.72 2.83
CA ARG A 13 -15.72 18.17 3.88
C ARG A 13 -15.49 17.40 5.17
N LEU A 14 -15.32 18.14 6.25
CA LEU A 14 -15.23 17.64 7.63
C LEU A 14 -16.41 18.21 8.43
N LEU A 15 -17.08 17.38 9.22
CA LEU A 15 -18.16 17.78 10.11
C LEU A 15 -17.84 17.31 11.54
N ASP A 16 -17.95 18.22 12.50
CA ASP A 16 -17.70 17.98 13.93
C ASP A 16 -18.98 17.66 14.73
N SER A 17 -20.13 17.73 14.06
CA SER A 17 -21.45 17.63 14.69
C SER A 17 -22.43 16.85 13.82
N LEU A 18 -23.06 15.85 14.43
CA LEU A 18 -24.08 14.99 13.82
C LEU A 18 -25.26 14.86 14.79
N PRO A 19 -26.20 15.83 14.81
CA PRO A 19 -27.25 15.90 15.83
C PRO A 19 -28.21 14.70 15.80
N ASP A 20 -28.36 14.03 14.66
CA ASP A 20 -29.24 12.87 14.48
C ASP A 20 -28.53 11.52 14.71
N LEU A 21 -27.25 11.53 15.08
CA LEU A 21 -26.49 10.29 15.34
C LEU A 21 -26.64 9.89 16.81
N GLU A 22 -27.25 8.73 17.03
CA GLU A 22 -27.28 8.10 18.35
C GLU A 22 -26.02 7.23 18.53
N LEU A 23 -25.29 7.47 19.63
CA LEU A 23 -24.10 6.70 19.98
C LEU A 23 -24.39 5.83 21.23
N PRO A 24 -23.81 4.62 21.33
CA PRO A 24 -23.88 3.83 22.55
C PRO A 24 -23.27 4.58 23.73
N THR A 25 -23.71 4.24 24.95
CA THR A 25 -23.23 4.89 26.18
C THR A 25 -21.70 4.81 26.29
N GLY A 26 -21.06 5.95 26.51
CA GLY A 26 -19.61 6.06 26.68
C GLY A 26 -18.84 6.30 25.39
N TYR A 27 -19.49 6.25 24.22
CA TYR A 27 -18.86 6.64 22.96
C TYR A 27 -19.03 8.14 22.72
N GLU A 28 -17.97 8.81 22.26
CA GLU A 28 -18.00 10.24 21.91
C GLU A 28 -17.71 10.43 20.42
N LEU A 29 -18.48 11.29 19.76
CA LEU A 29 -18.25 11.67 18.36
C LEU A 29 -16.90 12.39 18.24
N GLY A 30 -16.08 11.95 17.29
CA GLY A 30 -14.90 12.68 16.84
C GLY A 30 -15.28 13.63 15.69
N GLU A 31 -15.20 13.12 14.47
CA GLU A 31 -15.50 13.85 13.24
C GLU A 31 -16.13 12.93 12.18
N LEU A 32 -16.72 13.54 11.17
CA LEU A 32 -17.15 12.89 9.94
C LEU A 32 -16.42 13.50 8.76
N ALA A 33 -15.52 12.71 8.17
CA ALA A 33 -14.84 13.04 6.93
C ALA A 33 -15.62 12.52 5.72
N ILE A 34 -15.76 13.37 4.69
CA ILE A 34 -16.59 13.07 3.51
C ILE A 34 -15.78 13.33 2.24
N GLY A 35 -15.55 12.26 1.49
CA GLY A 35 -14.85 12.27 0.20
C GLY A 35 -15.73 12.77 -0.95
N GLU A 36 -15.12 12.96 -2.14
CA GLU A 36 -15.81 13.50 -3.32
C GLU A 36 -16.92 12.56 -3.85
N GLY A 37 -16.71 11.26 -3.74
CA GLY A 37 -17.53 10.21 -4.34
C GLY A 37 -18.58 9.58 -3.43
N THR A 38 -19.03 10.27 -2.36
CA THR A 38 -19.96 9.79 -1.31
C THR A 38 -19.36 8.80 -0.30
N GLN A 39 -18.05 8.80 -0.16
CA GLN A 39 -17.36 8.10 0.92
C GLN A 39 -17.47 8.88 2.21
N GLU A 40 -17.64 8.17 3.31
CA GLU A 40 -17.72 8.73 4.65
C GLU A 40 -16.87 7.93 5.62
N VAL A 41 -16.09 8.62 6.44
CA VAL A 41 -15.41 8.04 7.59
C VAL A 41 -15.90 8.75 8.83
N LEU A 42 -16.58 8.01 9.70
CA LEU A 42 -17.04 8.48 10.99
C LEU A 42 -16.01 8.06 12.05
N THR A 43 -15.37 9.01 12.71
CA THR A 43 -14.50 8.73 13.85
C THR A 43 -15.28 8.86 15.15
N VAL A 44 -15.07 7.92 16.05
CA VAL A 44 -15.70 7.84 17.36
C VAL A 44 -14.64 7.42 18.36
N THR A 45 -14.70 7.91 19.59
CA THR A 45 -13.82 7.47 20.67
C THR A 45 -14.58 6.62 21.67
N SER A 46 -13.90 5.65 22.26
CA SER A 46 -14.43 4.74 23.28
C SER A 46 -13.42 4.59 24.43
N PRO A 47 -13.87 4.62 25.71
CA PRO A 47 -13.00 4.46 26.86
C PRO A 47 -12.46 3.02 27.01
N SER A 48 -13.02 2.05 26.28
CA SER A 48 -12.62 0.65 26.29
C SER A 48 -12.65 0.06 24.88
N ASN A 49 -12.14 -1.17 24.73
CA ASN A 49 -12.23 -1.88 23.46
C ASN A 49 -13.71 -2.01 23.04
N PRO A 50 -14.07 -1.61 21.81
CA PRO A 50 -15.43 -1.67 21.34
C PRO A 50 -15.86 -3.12 21.10
N THR A 51 -17.17 -3.36 21.16
CA THR A 51 -17.74 -4.64 20.75
C THR A 51 -18.19 -4.57 19.29
N VAL A 52 -18.21 -5.73 18.61
CA VAL A 52 -18.75 -5.83 17.24
C VAL A 52 -20.21 -5.35 17.19
N THR A 53 -20.98 -5.58 18.26
CA THR A 53 -22.37 -5.10 18.38
C THR A 53 -22.44 -3.58 18.38
N ASP A 54 -21.62 -2.90 19.19
CA ASP A 54 -21.61 -1.44 19.26
C ASP A 54 -21.18 -0.81 17.93
N GLY A 55 -20.11 -1.32 17.33
CA GLY A 55 -19.64 -0.83 16.03
C GLY A 55 -20.68 -1.00 14.93
N ARG A 56 -21.39 -2.14 14.90
CA ARG A 56 -22.48 -2.39 13.95
C ARG A 56 -23.66 -1.46 14.18
N GLN A 57 -23.97 -1.17 15.44
CA GLN A 57 -25.04 -0.24 15.79
C GLN A 57 -24.72 1.17 15.30
N ILE A 58 -23.52 1.69 15.62
CA ILE A 58 -23.06 3.02 15.15
C ILE A 58 -23.07 3.10 13.62
N HIS A 59 -22.54 2.07 12.95
CA HIS A 59 -22.52 2.02 11.48
C HIS A 59 -23.93 2.05 10.92
N LYS A 60 -24.84 1.22 11.43
CA LYS A 60 -26.23 1.13 10.96
C LYS A 60 -26.99 2.44 11.17
N ASP A 61 -26.83 3.07 12.33
CA ASP A 61 -27.51 4.33 12.65
C ASP A 61 -27.03 5.45 11.74
N ARG A 62 -25.72 5.53 11.48
CA ARG A 62 -25.18 6.51 10.54
C ARG A 62 -25.54 6.19 9.10
N ASP A 63 -25.40 4.94 8.66
CA ASP A 63 -25.72 4.53 7.29
C ASP A 63 -27.18 4.90 6.96
N SER A 64 -28.12 4.55 7.84
CA SER A 64 -29.53 4.97 7.72
C SER A 64 -30.14 4.70 6.32
N ARG A 65 -29.69 3.65 5.63
CA ARG A 65 -30.05 3.29 4.24
C ARG A 65 -29.68 4.35 3.20
N ARG A 66 -28.72 5.21 3.52
CA ARG A 66 -28.15 6.17 2.56
C ARG A 66 -27.26 5.39 1.58
N ASN A 67 -27.21 5.85 0.34
CA ASN A 67 -26.33 5.22 -0.65
C ASN A 67 -24.91 5.81 -0.54
N VAL A 68 -24.22 5.48 0.55
CA VAL A 68 -22.85 5.96 0.84
C VAL A 68 -21.89 4.79 1.06
N VAL A 69 -20.59 5.07 1.06
CA VAL A 69 -19.56 4.13 1.51
C VAL A 69 -19.11 4.59 2.88
N LEU A 70 -19.67 4.01 3.93
CA LEU A 70 -19.40 4.39 5.32
C LEU A 70 -18.44 3.41 5.98
N VAL A 71 -17.35 3.94 6.55
CA VAL A 71 -16.54 3.23 7.54
C VAL A 71 -16.64 3.97 8.88
N VAL A 72 -16.80 3.23 9.96
CA VAL A 72 -16.70 3.78 11.32
C VAL A 72 -15.34 3.37 11.89
N ALA A 73 -14.58 4.36 12.33
CA ALA A 73 -13.31 4.19 13.00
C ALA A 73 -13.48 4.50 14.49
N ILE A 74 -13.31 3.49 15.33
CA ILE A 74 -13.49 3.60 16.78
C ILE A 74 -12.12 3.57 17.44
N GLU A 75 -11.70 4.72 17.96
CA GLU A 75 -10.46 4.86 18.72
C GLU A 75 -10.67 4.42 20.18
N SER A 76 -9.77 3.59 20.66
CA SER A 76 -9.77 3.07 22.02
C SER A 76 -8.36 3.10 22.60
N PRO A 77 -8.18 2.89 23.92
CA PRO A 77 -6.84 2.82 24.51
C PRO A 77 -5.94 1.73 23.93
N SER A 78 -6.50 0.70 23.27
CA SER A 78 -5.72 -0.37 22.63
C SER A 78 -5.34 -0.10 21.16
N GLY A 79 -5.90 0.95 20.55
CA GLY A 79 -5.75 1.26 19.14
C GLY A 79 -7.10 1.54 18.46
N VAL A 80 -7.09 1.51 17.13
CA VAL A 80 -8.24 1.84 16.28
C VAL A 80 -8.92 0.59 15.75
N TRP A 81 -10.24 0.56 15.82
CA TRP A 81 -11.08 -0.51 15.30
C TRP A 81 -11.90 0.00 14.14
N LEU A 82 -11.91 -0.73 13.02
CA LEU A 82 -12.60 -0.34 11.79
C LEU A 82 -13.77 -1.26 11.51
N ILE A 83 -14.91 -0.69 11.13
CA ILE A 83 -16.10 -1.42 10.70
C ILE A 83 -16.76 -0.77 9.48
N GLY A 84 -17.23 -1.59 8.55
CA GLY A 84 -17.65 -1.15 7.22
C GLY A 84 -16.54 -1.35 6.19
N PRO A 85 -16.77 -1.05 4.90
CA PRO A 85 -18.01 -0.51 4.34
C PRO A 85 -19.14 -1.53 4.27
N ASN A 86 -18.86 -2.82 4.46
CA ASN A 86 -19.87 -3.85 4.70
C ASN A 86 -20.07 -4.07 6.22
N PRO A 87 -21.18 -3.61 6.84
CA PRO A 87 -21.39 -3.78 8.28
C PRO A 87 -21.56 -5.24 8.72
N ALA A 88 -21.89 -6.15 7.80
CA ALA A 88 -21.95 -7.57 8.08
C ALA A 88 -20.55 -8.22 8.12
N GLY A 89 -19.50 -7.50 7.67
CA GLY A 89 -18.12 -7.94 7.76
C GLY A 89 -17.62 -8.08 9.20
N ALA A 90 -16.38 -8.55 9.32
CA ALA A 90 -15.68 -8.53 10.61
C ALA A 90 -15.23 -7.10 10.93
N MET A 91 -14.89 -6.89 12.21
CA MET A 91 -14.28 -5.67 12.67
C MET A 91 -12.77 -5.86 12.63
N ALA A 92 -12.07 -4.99 11.93
CA ALA A 92 -10.62 -5.01 11.87
C ALA A 92 -10.03 -4.25 13.07
N GLY A 93 -9.01 -4.81 13.73
CA GLY A 93 -8.28 -4.15 14.82
C GLY A 93 -7.99 -5.04 16.03
N PRO A 94 -7.35 -4.47 17.08
CA PRO A 94 -6.93 -3.07 17.15
C PRO A 94 -5.76 -2.79 16.21
N LEU A 95 -5.82 -1.67 15.48
CA LEU A 95 -4.76 -1.21 14.58
C LEU A 95 -4.00 -0.03 15.20
N PRO A 96 -2.69 0.11 14.90
CA PRO A 96 -1.99 1.36 15.12
C PRO A 96 -2.72 2.53 14.44
N VAL A 97 -2.77 3.67 15.11
CA VAL A 97 -3.47 4.89 14.64
C VAL A 97 -3.01 5.29 13.24
N ASP A 98 -1.69 5.27 13.00
CA ASP A 98 -1.11 5.64 11.71
C ASP A 98 -1.57 4.69 10.59
N GLN A 99 -1.60 3.37 10.85
CA GLN A 99 -2.05 2.38 9.87
C GLN A 99 -3.54 2.57 9.56
N ALA A 100 -4.37 2.71 10.59
CA ALA A 100 -5.80 2.97 10.40
C ALA A 100 -6.05 4.26 9.62
N THR A 101 -5.31 5.33 9.93
CA THR A 101 -5.40 6.61 9.24
C THR A 101 -5.07 6.45 7.75
N ARG A 102 -3.99 5.73 7.40
CA ARG A 102 -3.64 5.47 6.00
C ARG A 102 -4.70 4.66 5.25
N ILE A 103 -5.30 3.64 5.88
CA ILE A 103 -6.39 2.84 5.29
C ILE A 103 -7.60 3.72 4.99
N LEU A 104 -8.02 4.52 5.97
CA LEU A 104 -9.20 5.38 5.87
C LEU A 104 -9.00 6.49 4.83
N GLN A 105 -7.84 7.15 4.86
CA GLN A 105 -7.46 8.18 3.90
C GLN A 105 -7.48 7.65 2.47
N ALA A 106 -6.93 6.45 2.25
CA ALA A 106 -6.95 5.82 0.93
C ALA A 106 -8.35 5.54 0.40
N GLY A 107 -9.32 5.24 1.28
CA GLY A 107 -10.72 5.10 0.88
C GLY A 107 -11.39 6.43 0.53
N LEU A 108 -11.06 7.50 1.27
CA LEU A 108 -11.60 8.85 1.05
C LEU A 108 -11.11 9.50 -0.24
N GLU A 109 -9.87 9.19 -0.65
CA GLU A 109 -9.21 9.72 -1.85
C GLU A 109 -9.74 9.09 -3.16
N GLU A 110 -10.47 7.99 -3.08
CA GLU A 110 -10.99 7.33 -4.28
C GLU A 110 -12.06 8.18 -4.99
N PRO A 111 -12.01 8.29 -6.32
CA PRO A 111 -12.82 9.25 -7.06
C PRO A 111 -14.31 8.89 -7.14
N THR A 112 -14.69 7.67 -6.77
CA THR A 112 -16.08 7.19 -6.85
C THR A 112 -16.41 6.28 -5.67
N ALA A 113 -17.69 6.22 -5.31
CA ALA A 113 -18.19 5.30 -4.28
C ALA A 113 -17.81 3.84 -4.58
N LEU A 114 -17.90 3.42 -5.85
CA LEU A 114 -17.57 2.05 -6.22
C LEU A 114 -16.09 1.75 -6.01
N ALA A 115 -15.21 2.64 -6.47
CA ALA A 115 -13.76 2.51 -6.31
C ALA A 115 -13.37 2.51 -4.82
N ALA A 116 -13.95 3.41 -4.03
CA ALA A 116 -13.74 3.46 -2.58
C ALA A 116 -14.17 2.18 -1.87
N ARG A 117 -15.35 1.64 -2.21
CA ARG A 117 -15.82 0.38 -1.63
C ARG A 117 -14.88 -0.77 -1.96
N GLN A 118 -14.43 -0.86 -3.21
CA GLN A 118 -13.47 -1.88 -3.64
C GLN A 118 -12.13 -1.72 -2.91
N ARG A 119 -11.61 -0.50 -2.84
CA ARG A 119 -10.36 -0.14 -2.15
C ARG A 119 -10.40 -0.50 -0.68
N LEU A 120 -11.41 -0.03 0.06
CA LEU A 120 -11.56 -0.31 1.49
C LEU A 120 -11.76 -1.80 1.78
N ASN A 121 -12.59 -2.50 1.00
CA ASN A 121 -12.74 -3.95 1.17
C ASN A 121 -11.42 -4.69 0.96
N HIS A 122 -10.63 -4.29 -0.04
CA HIS A 122 -9.32 -4.89 -0.30
C HIS A 122 -8.34 -4.65 0.85
N LEU A 123 -8.24 -3.42 1.33
CA LEU A 123 -7.33 -3.06 2.43
C LEU A 123 -7.73 -3.75 3.74
N LEU A 124 -9.03 -3.77 4.08
CA LEU A 124 -9.50 -4.42 5.31
C LEU A 124 -9.33 -5.94 5.25
N ALA A 125 -9.55 -6.57 4.08
CA ALA A 125 -9.26 -7.99 3.91
C ALA A 125 -7.77 -8.30 4.15
N ALA A 126 -6.85 -7.44 3.68
CA ALA A 126 -5.42 -7.61 3.91
C ALA A 126 -5.02 -7.49 5.40
N VAL A 127 -5.75 -6.68 6.17
CA VAL A 127 -5.58 -6.59 7.64
C VAL A 127 -6.09 -7.84 8.34
N GLU A 128 -7.23 -8.37 7.92
CA GLU A 128 -7.85 -9.56 8.54
C GLU A 128 -7.04 -10.83 8.27
N THR A 129 -6.37 -10.91 7.12
CA THR A 129 -5.45 -12.02 6.84
C THR A 129 -4.23 -11.92 7.76
N ASN A 130 -3.92 -13.00 8.49
CA ASN A 130 -2.64 -13.15 9.16
C ASN A 130 -1.53 -13.48 8.14
N ASP A 131 -1.40 -12.65 7.11
CA ASP A 131 -0.37 -12.74 6.08
C ASP A 131 0.96 -12.24 6.67
N ASP A 132 2.05 -12.87 6.27
CA ASP A 132 3.40 -12.41 6.60
C ASP A 132 3.80 -11.15 5.83
N LEU A 133 3.10 -10.85 4.75
CA LEU A 133 3.40 -9.78 3.80
C LEU A 133 2.17 -8.87 3.52
N PRO A 134 1.53 -8.27 4.54
CA PRO A 134 0.40 -7.40 4.33
C PRO A 134 0.77 -6.20 3.45
N GLY A 135 -0.07 -5.88 2.48
CA GLY A 135 0.19 -4.81 1.51
C GLY A 135 1.27 -5.13 0.47
N VAL A 136 1.78 -6.36 0.41
CA VAL A 136 2.76 -6.77 -0.61
C VAL A 136 2.07 -7.64 -1.66
N THR A 137 2.12 -7.24 -2.93
CA THR A 137 1.76 -8.13 -4.05
C THR A 137 3.01 -8.51 -4.82
N ASN A 138 3.45 -9.75 -4.68
CA ASN A 138 4.57 -10.28 -5.45
C ASN A 138 4.09 -11.08 -6.65
N ALA A 139 4.22 -10.49 -7.84
CA ALA A 139 3.78 -11.05 -9.11
C ALA A 139 4.91 -11.79 -9.83
N GLY A 140 5.70 -12.60 -9.12
CA GLY A 140 6.74 -13.45 -9.71
C GLY A 140 8.11 -12.80 -9.86
N LEU A 141 8.31 -11.59 -9.32
CA LEU A 141 9.63 -10.97 -9.29
C LEU A 141 10.55 -11.68 -8.28
N PHE A 142 10.05 -11.97 -7.08
CA PHE A 142 10.79 -12.68 -6.04
C PHE A 142 10.10 -14.01 -5.66
N ALA A 143 10.75 -14.83 -4.83
CA ALA A 143 10.10 -15.98 -4.21
C ALA A 143 9.34 -15.50 -2.97
N THR A 144 8.01 -15.65 -2.96
CA THR A 144 7.16 -15.12 -1.86
C THR A 144 7.56 -15.66 -0.49
N HIS A 145 7.86 -16.96 -0.38
CA HIS A 145 8.34 -17.53 0.88
C HIS A 145 9.70 -16.97 1.32
N TYR A 146 10.58 -16.63 0.39
CA TYR A 146 11.87 -16.01 0.70
C TYR A 146 11.67 -14.59 1.26
N LEU A 147 10.76 -13.80 0.67
CA LEU A 147 10.37 -12.49 1.21
C LEU A 147 9.75 -12.63 2.61
N ALA A 148 8.80 -13.55 2.77
CA ALA A 148 8.13 -13.78 4.05
C ALA A 148 9.06 -14.29 5.16
N THR A 149 10.23 -14.85 4.84
CA THR A 149 11.11 -15.44 5.86
C THR A 149 12.49 -14.80 5.83
N SER A 150 13.37 -15.29 4.96
CA SER A 150 14.79 -14.95 4.94
C SER A 150 15.07 -13.46 4.71
N ALA A 151 14.27 -12.77 3.90
CA ALA A 151 14.47 -11.34 3.66
C ALA A 151 14.30 -10.49 4.93
N ARG A 152 13.45 -10.94 5.86
CA ARG A 152 13.23 -10.27 7.16
C ARG A 152 14.26 -10.66 8.22
N SER A 153 15.09 -11.66 7.96
CA SER A 153 16.20 -12.07 8.84
C SER A 153 17.52 -11.34 8.54
N ARG A 154 17.49 -10.36 7.62
CA ARG A 154 18.66 -9.55 7.28
C ARG A 154 19.13 -8.73 8.49
N PRO A 155 20.45 -8.53 8.68
CA PRO A 155 20.96 -7.69 9.76
C PRO A 155 20.47 -6.24 9.71
N ASP A 156 20.19 -5.71 8.52
CA ASP A 156 19.73 -4.33 8.32
C ASP A 156 18.20 -4.17 8.37
N TRP A 157 17.43 -5.25 8.60
CA TRP A 157 15.95 -5.20 8.52
C TRP A 157 15.34 -4.18 9.50
N GLU A 158 15.79 -4.15 10.75
CA GLU A 158 15.27 -3.21 11.76
C GLU A 158 15.55 -1.74 11.39
N ASP A 159 16.71 -1.47 10.81
CA ASP A 159 17.06 -0.13 10.31
C ASP A 159 16.15 0.25 9.13
N ARG A 160 15.84 -0.70 8.23
CA ARG A 160 14.88 -0.50 7.13
C ARG A 160 13.47 -0.19 7.64
N THR A 161 12.97 -0.97 8.59
CA THR A 161 11.65 -0.72 9.20
C THR A 161 11.61 0.65 9.87
N THR A 162 12.69 1.04 10.57
CA THR A 162 12.78 2.38 11.18
C THR A 162 12.77 3.49 10.13
N ALA A 163 13.53 3.34 9.04
CA ALA A 163 13.56 4.31 7.95
C ALA A 163 12.20 4.42 7.23
N ALA A 164 11.44 3.32 7.14
CA ALA A 164 10.14 3.29 6.48
C ALA A 164 9.13 4.26 7.10
N LYS A 165 9.21 4.51 8.41
CA LYS A 165 8.28 5.40 9.14
C LYS A 165 8.22 6.81 8.56
N ALA A 166 9.34 7.34 8.04
CA ALA A 166 9.38 8.65 7.40
C ALA A 166 8.87 8.65 5.95
N LEU A 167 8.72 7.47 5.34
CA LEU A 167 8.44 7.29 3.91
C LEU A 167 7.00 6.82 3.63
N VAL A 168 6.40 6.02 4.50
CA VAL A 168 5.09 5.37 4.26
C VAL A 168 3.93 6.34 4.01
N ASN A 169 4.05 7.58 4.46
CA ASN A 169 3.06 8.64 4.25
C ASN A 169 3.35 9.53 3.03
N LEU A 170 4.54 9.43 2.43
CA LEU A 170 4.91 10.22 1.25
C LEU A 170 4.25 9.68 -0.01
N ARG A 171 4.04 10.54 -1.00
CA ARG A 171 3.38 10.19 -2.27
C ARG A 171 4.14 10.78 -3.46
N ALA A 172 3.98 10.15 -4.62
CA ALA A 172 4.47 10.66 -5.91
C ALA A 172 5.93 11.18 -5.86
N ALA A 173 6.17 12.45 -6.19
CA ALA A 173 7.50 13.05 -6.23
C ALA A 173 8.15 13.11 -4.84
N GLU A 174 7.38 13.41 -3.78
CA GLU A 174 7.90 13.47 -2.41
C GLU A 174 8.42 12.10 -1.97
N LEU A 175 7.74 11.00 -2.36
CA LEU A 175 8.22 9.66 -2.06
C LEU A 175 9.51 9.34 -2.83
N ILE A 176 9.60 9.71 -4.11
CA ILE A 176 10.83 9.51 -4.91
C ILE A 176 12.01 10.28 -4.30
N GLU A 177 11.80 11.53 -3.87
CA GLU A 177 12.81 12.34 -3.20
C GLU A 177 13.19 11.75 -1.83
N GLY A 178 12.20 11.32 -1.04
CA GLY A 178 12.41 10.66 0.26
C GLY A 178 13.18 9.34 0.15
N LEU A 179 13.03 8.62 -0.97
CA LEU A 179 13.81 7.42 -1.30
C LEU A 179 15.26 7.74 -1.75
N GLY A 180 15.64 9.02 -1.76
CA GLY A 180 17.00 9.48 -2.01
C GLY A 180 17.35 9.68 -3.49
N TYR A 181 16.36 9.72 -4.38
CA TYR A 181 16.62 9.95 -5.80
C TYR A 181 16.70 11.43 -6.14
N GLN A 182 17.62 11.77 -7.03
CA GLN A 182 17.54 12.96 -7.87
C GLN A 182 16.77 12.62 -9.14
N THR A 183 16.03 13.58 -9.70
CA THR A 183 15.14 13.33 -10.84
C THR A 183 15.42 14.25 -12.02
N GLN A 184 15.27 13.70 -13.23
CA GLN A 184 15.22 14.47 -14.47
C GLN A 184 13.94 14.10 -15.24
N GLY A 185 13.19 15.09 -15.70
CA GLY A 185 11.94 14.85 -16.44
C GLY A 185 12.15 14.21 -17.82
N LEU A 186 11.38 13.16 -18.12
CA LEU A 186 11.34 12.48 -19.44
C LEU A 186 10.02 12.70 -20.20
N GLY A 187 9.12 13.51 -19.65
CA GLY A 187 7.82 13.84 -20.23
C GLY A 187 6.67 12.94 -19.75
N ALA A 188 5.45 13.46 -19.81
CA ALA A 188 4.21 12.79 -19.39
C ALA A 188 4.24 12.21 -17.95
N GLY A 189 5.04 12.78 -17.04
CA GLY A 189 5.22 12.29 -15.67
C GLY A 189 6.20 11.12 -15.52
N ALA A 190 6.94 10.77 -16.57
CA ALA A 190 8.13 9.93 -16.44
C ALA A 190 9.32 10.76 -15.91
N LEU A 191 10.09 10.14 -15.03
CA LEU A 191 11.29 10.70 -14.42
C LEU A 191 12.44 9.71 -14.59
N LEU A 192 13.61 10.20 -14.95
CA LEU A 192 14.86 9.46 -14.84
C LEU A 192 15.36 9.57 -13.40
N LEU A 193 15.64 8.44 -12.75
CA LEU A 193 16.05 8.39 -11.35
C LEU A 193 17.56 8.21 -11.23
N MET A 194 18.21 9.17 -10.59
CA MET A 194 19.65 9.25 -10.45
C MET A 194 20.03 9.26 -8.97
N THR A 195 21.23 8.81 -8.66
CA THR A 195 21.84 8.99 -7.35
C THR A 195 22.91 10.08 -7.45
N SER A 196 23.32 10.68 -6.33
CA SER A 196 24.26 11.80 -6.35
C SER A 196 25.66 11.43 -6.86
N GLU A 197 26.08 10.17 -6.70
CA GLU A 197 27.42 9.69 -7.08
C GLU A 197 27.42 8.33 -7.80
N GLY A 198 26.27 7.88 -8.33
CA GLY A 198 26.13 6.53 -8.90
C GLY A 198 25.37 6.49 -10.23
N PRO A 199 25.22 5.28 -10.80
CA PRO A 199 24.59 5.12 -12.09
C PRO A 199 23.09 5.40 -12.03
N VAL A 200 22.53 5.73 -13.19
CA VAL A 200 21.08 5.87 -13.36
C VAL A 200 20.47 4.48 -13.47
N HIS A 201 19.64 4.09 -12.51
CA HIS A 201 19.18 2.72 -12.39
C HIS A 201 17.70 2.51 -12.70
N ALA A 202 16.89 3.57 -12.74
CA ALA A 202 15.47 3.43 -12.95
C ALA A 202 14.85 4.60 -13.72
N VAL A 203 13.74 4.30 -14.38
CA VAL A 203 12.73 5.29 -14.73
C VAL A 203 11.59 5.16 -13.73
N ALA A 204 11.05 6.27 -13.23
CA ALA A 204 9.76 6.30 -12.55
C ALA A 204 8.67 6.80 -13.48
N VAL A 205 7.44 6.30 -13.32
CA VAL A 205 6.22 6.88 -13.90
C VAL A 205 5.27 7.28 -12.79
N LEU A 206 5.00 8.58 -12.67
CA LEU A 206 4.02 9.13 -11.73
C LEU A 206 2.64 9.20 -12.40
N MET A 207 1.77 8.28 -12.01
CA MET A 207 0.40 8.18 -12.53
C MET A 207 -0.54 9.16 -11.83
N ALA A 208 -1.60 9.56 -12.53
CA ALA A 208 -2.75 10.19 -11.89
C ALA A 208 -3.65 9.12 -11.23
N ASP A 209 -4.40 9.50 -10.20
CA ASP A 209 -5.19 8.55 -9.37
C ASP A 209 -6.25 7.77 -10.17
N ARG A 210 -6.71 8.35 -11.29
CA ARG A 210 -7.74 7.73 -12.16
C ARG A 210 -7.17 6.72 -13.15
N GLU A 211 -5.84 6.62 -13.27
CA GLU A 211 -5.20 5.76 -14.26
C GLU A 211 -5.05 4.33 -13.71
N GLY A 212 -5.29 3.33 -14.56
CA GLY A 212 -4.98 1.93 -14.25
C GLY A 212 -3.57 1.59 -14.72
N PHE A 213 -2.81 0.80 -13.96
CA PHE A 213 -1.43 0.42 -14.30
C PHE A 213 -1.32 -0.19 -15.70
N ASP A 214 -2.26 -1.07 -16.03
CA ASP A 214 -2.26 -1.86 -17.26
C ASP A 214 -3.29 -1.37 -18.29
N ALA A 215 -4.07 -0.34 -17.96
CA ALA A 215 -5.08 0.23 -18.85
C ALA A 215 -4.47 1.34 -19.72
N ALA A 216 -4.76 1.33 -21.01
CA ALA A 216 -4.30 2.37 -21.92
C ALA A 216 -4.93 3.73 -21.58
N THR A 217 -4.15 4.80 -21.68
CA THR A 217 -4.63 6.17 -21.49
C THR A 217 -4.17 7.08 -22.63
N ASP A 218 -4.95 8.13 -22.92
CA ASP A 218 -4.59 9.12 -23.94
C ASP A 218 -3.29 9.85 -23.60
N ARG A 219 -3.02 10.05 -22.31
CA ARG A 219 -1.79 10.69 -21.80
C ARG A 219 -0.53 9.94 -22.23
N PHE A 220 -0.58 8.61 -22.21
CA PHE A 220 0.57 7.76 -22.50
C PHE A 220 0.54 7.15 -23.91
N GLY A 221 -0.63 7.11 -24.57
CA GLY A 221 -0.83 6.39 -25.83
C GLY A 221 -0.71 4.87 -25.72
N ALA A 222 -0.53 4.36 -24.49
CA ALA A 222 -0.36 2.96 -24.09
C ALA A 222 -0.74 2.84 -22.60
N SER A 223 -0.55 1.68 -21.97
CA SER A 223 -0.63 1.61 -20.51
C SER A 223 0.56 2.33 -19.85
N PRO A 224 0.40 2.90 -18.64
CA PRO A 224 1.50 3.50 -17.88
C PRO A 224 2.71 2.57 -17.73
N VAL A 225 2.47 1.28 -17.49
CA VAL A 225 3.54 0.26 -17.38
C VAL A 225 4.27 0.08 -18.72
N GLN A 226 3.54 -0.08 -19.83
CA GLN A 226 4.15 -0.22 -21.16
C GLN A 226 4.94 1.03 -21.57
N TYR A 227 4.38 2.21 -21.31
CA TYR A 227 5.06 3.49 -21.53
C TYR A 227 6.35 3.59 -20.71
N GLY A 228 6.28 3.25 -19.42
CA GLY A 228 7.43 3.23 -18.52
C GLY A 228 8.52 2.26 -18.95
N LEU A 229 8.16 1.04 -19.35
CA LEU A 229 9.12 0.04 -19.83
C LEU A 229 9.80 0.50 -21.13
N ALA A 230 9.05 1.09 -22.05
CA ALA A 230 9.61 1.65 -23.29
C ALA A 230 10.62 2.78 -22.99
N LYS A 231 10.31 3.65 -22.02
CA LYS A 231 11.24 4.70 -21.56
C LYS A 231 12.47 4.12 -20.89
N ALA A 232 12.31 3.14 -20.01
CA ALA A 232 13.44 2.50 -19.34
C ALA A 232 14.37 1.78 -20.34
N HIS A 233 13.81 1.13 -21.37
CA HIS A 233 14.58 0.59 -22.49
C HIS A 233 15.34 1.67 -23.27
N GLN A 234 14.69 2.80 -23.56
CA GLN A 234 15.29 3.92 -24.28
C GLN A 234 16.50 4.49 -23.51
N GLU A 235 16.34 4.67 -22.19
CA GLU A 235 17.39 5.17 -21.29
C GLU A 235 18.40 4.10 -20.86
N ARG A 236 18.18 2.84 -21.28
CA ARG A 236 19.04 1.67 -20.98
C ARG A 236 19.21 1.41 -19.48
N VAL A 237 18.18 1.65 -18.69
CA VAL A 237 18.19 1.40 -17.25
C VAL A 237 17.51 0.06 -16.92
N PRO A 238 17.95 -0.65 -15.86
CA PRO A 238 17.46 -2.00 -15.56
C PRO A 238 16.07 -2.07 -14.91
N TRP A 239 15.58 -0.97 -14.34
CA TRP A 239 14.36 -0.98 -13.53
C TRP A 239 13.34 0.07 -13.97
N LEU A 240 12.07 -0.25 -13.72
CA LEU A 240 10.97 0.69 -13.80
C LEU A 240 10.27 0.72 -12.43
N ILE A 241 10.06 1.93 -11.91
CA ILE A 241 9.17 2.19 -10.78
C ILE A 241 7.88 2.82 -11.30
N VAL A 242 6.72 2.34 -10.86
CA VAL A 242 5.44 2.96 -11.20
C VAL A 242 4.70 3.31 -9.92
N LEU A 243 4.25 4.56 -9.79
CA LEU A 243 3.55 5.07 -8.61
C LEU A 243 2.13 5.51 -8.95
N ARG A 244 1.18 5.11 -8.12
CA ARG A 244 -0.21 5.61 -8.12
C ARG A 244 -0.71 5.73 -6.69
N GLY A 245 -1.00 6.94 -6.23
CA GLY A 245 -1.38 7.18 -4.84
C GLY A 245 -0.38 6.55 -3.87
N ALA A 246 -0.87 5.68 -2.99
CA ALA A 246 -0.06 4.93 -2.02
C ALA A 246 0.56 3.63 -2.57
N GLN A 247 0.30 3.27 -3.83
CA GLN A 247 0.84 2.06 -4.45
C GLN A 247 2.14 2.37 -5.20
N ILE A 248 3.15 1.54 -4.98
CA ILE A 248 4.45 1.60 -5.66
C ILE A 248 4.81 0.22 -6.20
N ARG A 249 5.15 0.13 -7.49
CA ARG A 249 5.54 -1.11 -8.16
C ARG A 249 6.97 -1.05 -8.68
N LEU A 250 7.72 -2.14 -8.53
CA LEU A 250 9.00 -2.38 -9.17
C LEU A 250 8.83 -3.41 -10.29
N TYR A 251 9.30 -3.07 -11.49
CA TYR A 251 9.32 -3.94 -12.67
C TYR A 251 10.75 -4.12 -13.18
N PRO A 252 11.15 -5.34 -13.57
CA PRO A 252 12.40 -5.55 -14.29
C PRO A 252 12.26 -5.14 -15.77
N VAL A 253 13.25 -4.44 -16.29
CA VAL A 253 13.33 -4.07 -17.71
C VAL A 253 13.88 -5.21 -18.57
N ARG A 254 14.52 -6.21 -17.96
CA ARG A 254 14.90 -7.44 -18.66
C ARG A 254 13.83 -8.52 -18.43
N PRO A 255 13.30 -9.17 -19.48
CA PRO A 255 12.18 -10.09 -19.37
C PRO A 255 12.54 -11.44 -18.72
N ASP A 256 13.83 -11.76 -18.60
CA ASP A 256 14.37 -12.97 -17.99
C ASP A 256 14.63 -12.83 -16.47
N LEU A 257 14.43 -11.64 -15.90
CA LEU A 257 14.54 -11.41 -14.47
C LEU A 257 13.24 -11.76 -13.74
N GLY A 258 13.39 -12.51 -12.64
CA GLY A 258 12.31 -12.96 -11.78
C GLY A 258 12.28 -14.49 -11.65
N VAL A 259 11.52 -14.99 -10.68
CA VAL A 259 11.33 -16.44 -10.48
C VAL A 259 10.05 -16.98 -11.10
N GLY A 260 9.15 -16.09 -11.53
CA GLY A 260 7.90 -16.44 -12.20
C GLY A 260 8.06 -16.58 -13.72
N ARG A 261 7.34 -17.53 -14.32
CA ARG A 261 7.21 -17.65 -15.79
C ARG A 261 6.10 -16.73 -16.31
N ARG A 262 6.25 -15.42 -16.13
CA ARG A 262 5.26 -14.41 -16.55
C ARG A 262 5.84 -13.48 -17.60
N SER A 263 4.97 -12.76 -18.31
CA SER A 263 5.42 -11.70 -19.21
C SER A 263 6.01 -10.53 -18.43
N GLN A 264 6.86 -9.73 -19.05
CA GLN A 264 7.57 -8.63 -18.38
C GLN A 264 6.63 -7.65 -17.65
N ALA A 265 5.50 -7.29 -18.26
CA ALA A 265 4.51 -6.40 -17.66
C ALA A 265 3.69 -7.06 -16.52
N GLU A 266 3.79 -8.38 -16.38
CA GLU A 266 3.13 -9.16 -15.33
C GLU A 266 4.08 -9.62 -14.22
N THR A 267 5.39 -9.34 -14.36
CA THR A 267 6.43 -9.63 -13.38
C THR A 267 6.76 -8.36 -12.60
N TYR A 268 6.26 -8.25 -11.37
CA TYR A 268 6.51 -7.09 -10.51
C TYR A 268 6.45 -7.43 -9.02
N LEU A 269 6.92 -6.50 -8.20
CA LEU A 269 6.56 -6.40 -6.80
C LEU A 269 5.79 -5.09 -6.59
N GLU A 270 4.66 -5.14 -5.91
CA GLU A 270 3.91 -3.97 -5.44
C GLU A 270 3.98 -3.88 -3.92
N LEU A 271 4.13 -2.65 -3.41
CA LEU A 271 3.74 -2.30 -2.05
C LEU A 271 2.55 -1.35 -2.08
N ASP A 272 1.58 -1.63 -1.23
CA ASP A 272 0.46 -0.77 -0.92
C ASP A 272 0.66 -0.12 0.45
N LEU A 273 1.21 1.09 0.43
CA LEU A 273 1.57 1.83 1.63
C LEU A 273 0.36 2.20 2.50
N SER A 274 -0.86 2.06 1.97
CA SER A 274 -2.09 2.26 2.74
C SER A 274 -2.28 1.22 3.84
N VAL A 275 -1.75 0.00 3.69
CA VAL A 275 -2.02 -1.13 4.60
C VAL A 275 -0.77 -1.80 5.16
N VAL A 276 0.43 -1.53 4.62
CA VAL A 276 1.67 -2.03 5.23
C VAL A 276 1.75 -1.72 6.73
N ASP A 277 2.34 -2.67 7.44
CA ASP A 277 2.59 -2.64 8.88
C ASP A 277 4.05 -2.97 9.19
N ASP A 278 4.42 -3.05 10.46
CA ASP A 278 5.77 -3.36 10.93
C ASP A 278 6.36 -4.67 10.36
N ARG A 279 5.52 -5.60 9.87
CA ARG A 279 5.96 -6.87 9.26
C ARG A 279 6.45 -6.69 7.81
N SER A 280 6.04 -5.61 7.15
CA SER A 280 6.15 -5.41 5.70
C SER A 280 6.70 -4.04 5.30
N GLU A 281 6.60 -3.02 6.15
CA GLU A 281 6.98 -1.64 5.81
C GLU A 281 8.48 -1.49 5.50
N GLY A 282 9.33 -2.33 6.11
CA GLY A 282 10.77 -2.38 5.82
C GLY A 282 11.09 -2.70 4.37
N PHE A 283 10.17 -3.33 3.61
CA PHE A 283 10.36 -3.55 2.18
C PHE A 283 10.40 -2.26 1.36
N LEU A 284 9.75 -1.18 1.82
CA LEU A 284 9.77 0.10 1.09
C LEU A 284 11.21 0.61 0.93
N PRO A 285 11.96 0.91 2.01
CA PRO A 285 13.34 1.35 1.86
C PRO A 285 14.30 0.21 1.46
N LEU A 286 14.00 -1.06 1.76
CA LEU A 286 14.85 -2.16 1.30
C LEU A 286 14.91 -2.25 -0.22
N ILE A 287 13.78 -2.02 -0.91
CA ILE A 287 13.66 -2.27 -2.34
C ILE A 287 13.75 -1.00 -3.18
N PHE A 288 13.17 0.10 -2.70
CA PHE A 288 12.96 1.28 -3.54
C PHE A 288 13.96 2.39 -3.31
N THR A 289 14.82 2.35 -2.28
CA THR A 289 15.82 3.41 -2.03
C THR A 289 16.84 3.47 -3.16
N ALA A 290 17.42 4.64 -3.40
CA ALA A 290 18.34 4.91 -4.50
C ALA A 290 19.48 3.89 -4.70
N GLY A 291 20.12 3.42 -3.63
CA GLY A 291 21.18 2.40 -3.71
C GLY A 291 20.70 0.94 -3.70
N SER A 292 19.41 0.69 -3.48
CA SER A 292 18.87 -0.68 -3.45
C SER A 292 18.82 -1.32 -4.84
N LEU A 293 18.80 -0.51 -5.90
CA LEU A 293 18.70 -0.93 -7.29
C LEU A 293 20.06 -1.06 -8.00
N ASP A 294 21.16 -0.77 -7.29
CA ASP A 294 22.52 -0.92 -7.78
C ASP A 294 22.86 -2.40 -8.08
N GLU A 295 23.92 -2.65 -8.85
CA GLU A 295 24.33 -4.02 -9.22
C GLU A 295 24.67 -4.89 -8.01
N GLU A 296 25.16 -4.29 -6.93
CA GLU A 296 25.42 -4.94 -5.64
C GLU A 296 24.37 -4.54 -4.58
N GLY A 297 23.23 -4.02 -5.02
CA GLY A 297 22.15 -3.54 -4.17
C GLY A 297 21.27 -4.65 -3.60
N ALA A 298 20.43 -4.29 -2.63
CA ALA A 298 19.54 -5.21 -1.94
C ALA A 298 18.58 -5.96 -2.89
N VAL A 299 18.14 -5.35 -3.99
CA VAL A 299 17.26 -6.02 -4.96
C VAL A 299 17.95 -7.19 -5.64
N GLN A 300 19.24 -7.04 -5.96
CA GLN A 300 20.02 -8.13 -6.54
C GLN A 300 20.19 -9.28 -5.53
N GLU A 301 20.50 -8.98 -4.28
CA GLU A 301 20.61 -9.98 -3.21
C GLU A 301 19.28 -10.75 -3.01
N LEU A 302 18.14 -10.04 -3.04
CA LEU A 302 16.81 -10.64 -2.94
C LEU A 302 16.49 -11.55 -4.14
N LEU A 303 16.87 -11.16 -5.35
CA LEU A 303 16.71 -11.99 -6.55
C LEU A 303 17.52 -13.28 -6.45
N GLU A 304 18.79 -13.18 -6.08
CA GLU A 304 19.67 -14.34 -5.94
C GLU A 304 19.17 -15.31 -4.86
N GLY A 305 18.75 -14.76 -3.71
CA GLY A 305 18.14 -15.55 -2.64
C GLY A 305 16.86 -16.25 -3.10
N SER A 306 16.03 -15.56 -3.87
CA SER A 306 14.81 -16.12 -4.45
C SER A 306 15.08 -17.26 -5.44
N ILE A 307 16.10 -17.12 -6.29
CA ILE A 307 16.49 -18.14 -7.27
C ILE A 307 17.03 -19.39 -6.57
N ARG A 308 17.90 -19.20 -5.55
CA ARG A 308 18.42 -20.33 -4.74
C ARG A 308 17.28 -21.08 -4.08
N TYR A 309 16.35 -20.36 -3.44
CA TYR A 309 15.17 -20.96 -2.81
C TYR A 309 14.31 -21.76 -3.80
N ALA A 310 14.04 -21.20 -4.99
CA ALA A 310 13.27 -21.89 -6.02
C ALA A 310 13.95 -23.17 -6.53
N THR A 311 15.29 -23.14 -6.64
CA THR A 311 16.10 -24.29 -7.07
C THR A 311 16.07 -25.41 -6.03
N GLU A 312 16.34 -25.09 -4.76
CA GLU A 312 16.32 -26.04 -3.65
C GLU A 312 14.91 -26.66 -3.43
N LEU A 313 13.86 -25.87 -3.63
CA LEU A 313 12.48 -26.38 -3.58
C LEU A 313 12.22 -27.39 -4.71
N GLY A 314 12.69 -27.10 -5.93
CA GLY A 314 12.56 -27.99 -7.08
C GLY A 314 13.37 -29.28 -6.98
N GLU A 315 14.50 -29.28 -6.26
CA GLU A 315 15.26 -30.49 -5.91
C GLU A 315 14.47 -31.37 -4.93
N ARG A 316 14.02 -30.81 -3.81
CA ARG A 316 13.23 -31.55 -2.80
C ARG A 316 11.96 -32.19 -3.38
N LEU A 317 11.27 -31.48 -4.27
CA LEU A 317 10.07 -32.00 -4.94
C LEU A 317 10.39 -33.18 -5.89
N ARG A 318 11.56 -33.17 -6.54
CA ARG A 318 11.99 -34.29 -7.38
C ARG A 318 12.35 -35.50 -6.54
N ASP A 319 13.13 -35.32 -5.48
CA ASP A 319 13.54 -36.42 -4.60
C ASP A 319 12.31 -37.13 -4.01
N HIS A 320 11.28 -36.37 -3.61
CA HIS A 320 10.05 -36.93 -3.06
C HIS A 320 9.14 -37.66 -4.07
N ILE A 321 9.36 -37.48 -5.38
CA ILE A 321 8.65 -38.20 -6.46
C ILE A 321 9.36 -39.51 -6.84
N TYR A 322 10.66 -39.62 -6.55
CA TYR A 322 11.47 -40.79 -6.87
C TYR A 322 11.65 -41.79 -5.70
N ASP A 323 11.14 -41.44 -4.52
CA ASP A 323 10.95 -42.34 -3.36
C ASP A 323 9.52 -42.91 -3.30
#